data_AF-A0A2G3J7T4-F1
#
_entry.id   AF-A0A2G3J7T4-F1
#
_cell.length_a   1.000
_cell.length_b   1.000
_cell.length_c   1.000
_cell.angle_alpha   90.00
_cell.angle_beta   90.00
_cell.angle_gamma   90.00
#
_symmetry.space_group_name_H-M   'P 1'
#
loop_
_entity.id
_entity.type
_entity.pdbx_description
1 polymer ?
#
loop_
_entity_poly.entity_id
_entity_poly.type
_entity_poly.pdbx_seq_one_letter_code
_entity_poly.pdbx_strand_id
1 'polypeptide(L)'
;MLTEHNALHSLRPFWASYQSMLKAVQAGGRFYASPQESYAAKQFEKLYELEHDLSNLKRATGFIRDLAPDSAEGYDICRYHDEHFSMRFAGIVDKAHRLVGASLLLKADKCEGSGGNAFVIRAAKDHYPEVAAHLERLTALEGNHKKLRKAAVASKASMQVADIALEAAYLDELNSKIAAALAALLLTLKPVYELI
;
A
#
# COMPACT_ATOMS: atom_id res chain seq x y z
N MET A 1 5.68 -6.94 -8.78
CA MET A 1 5.16 -7.35 -7.47
C MET A 1 6.00 -6.70 -6.38
N LEU A 2 5.42 -6.30 -5.25
CA LEU A 2 6.18 -5.64 -4.18
C LEU A 2 7.09 -6.63 -3.47
N THR A 3 6.62 -7.87 -3.25
CA THR A 3 7.41 -8.93 -2.59
C THR A 3 8.59 -9.44 -3.43
N GLU A 4 8.60 -9.16 -4.72
CA GLU A 4 9.67 -9.54 -5.65
C GLU A 4 10.65 -8.39 -5.90
N HIS A 5 10.46 -7.25 -5.23
CA HIS A 5 11.28 -6.07 -5.45
C HIS A 5 12.76 -6.33 -5.07
N ASN A 6 13.68 -5.75 -5.84
CA ASN A 6 15.13 -5.98 -5.67
C ASN A 6 15.67 -5.47 -4.34
N ALA A 7 15.02 -4.49 -3.71
CA ALA A 7 15.39 -4.00 -2.39
C ALA A 7 15.34 -5.09 -1.31
N LEU A 8 14.57 -6.16 -1.52
CA LEU A 8 14.38 -7.22 -0.54
C LEU A 8 15.42 -8.34 -0.65
N HIS A 9 16.41 -8.20 -1.53
CA HIS A 9 17.36 -9.27 -1.84
C HIS A 9 18.05 -9.84 -0.59
N SER A 10 18.48 -8.97 0.34
CA SER A 10 19.09 -9.38 1.62
C SER A 10 18.14 -10.14 2.53
N LEU A 11 16.83 -9.87 2.46
CA LEU A 11 15.82 -10.51 3.31
C LEU A 11 15.34 -11.87 2.78
N ARG A 12 15.52 -12.16 1.49
CA ARG A 12 14.99 -13.37 0.84
C ARG A 12 15.48 -14.67 1.48
N PRO A 13 16.77 -14.84 1.83
CA PRO A 13 17.23 -16.08 2.48
C PRO A 13 16.53 -16.34 3.81
N PHE A 14 16.38 -15.29 4.64
CA PHE A 14 15.70 -15.37 5.93
C PHE A 14 14.20 -15.67 5.78
N TRP A 15 13.55 -15.08 4.78
CA TRP A 15 12.15 -15.38 4.47
C TRP A 15 11.95 -16.83 4.01
N ALA A 16 12.81 -17.34 3.12
CA ALA A 16 12.75 -18.72 2.65
C ALA A 16 12.96 -19.72 3.81
N SER A 17 13.89 -19.40 4.72
CA SER A 17 14.09 -20.19 5.95
C SER A 17 12.84 -20.19 6.85
N TYR A 18 12.27 -19.00 7.11
CA TYR A 18 11.02 -18.84 7.85
C TYR A 18 9.86 -19.69 7.28
N GLN A 19 9.64 -19.62 5.97
CA GLN A 19 8.60 -20.40 5.29
C GLN A 19 8.84 -21.92 5.40
N SER A 20 10.10 -22.36 5.35
CA SER A 20 10.46 -23.77 5.51
C SER A 20 10.14 -24.27 6.93
N MET A 21 10.39 -23.44 7.94
CA MET A 21 10.01 -23.75 9.32
C MET A 21 8.49 -23.84 9.51
N LEU A 22 7.70 -22.95 8.90
CA LEU A 22 6.24 -23.05 8.96
C LEU A 22 5.73 -24.40 8.40
N LYS A 23 6.33 -24.90 7.31
CA LYS A 23 6.01 -26.22 6.75
C LYS A 23 6.42 -27.34 7.70
N ALA A 24 7.58 -27.24 8.34
CA ALA A 24 8.04 -28.22 9.32
C ALA A 24 7.09 -28.31 10.53
N VAL A 25 6.55 -27.18 10.99
CA VAL A 25 5.54 -27.13 12.07
C VAL A 25 4.26 -27.84 11.67
N GLN A 26 3.78 -27.64 10.43
CA GLN A 26 2.62 -28.35 9.91
C GLN A 26 2.82 -29.88 9.89
N ALA A 27 4.08 -30.33 9.77
CA ALA A 27 4.46 -31.74 9.86
C ALA A 27 4.75 -32.23 11.30
N GLY A 28 4.43 -31.44 12.33
CA GLY A 28 4.65 -31.78 13.74
C GLY A 28 6.02 -31.37 14.31
N GLY A 29 6.82 -30.62 13.56
CA GLY A 29 8.09 -30.05 14.00
C GLY A 29 7.93 -28.87 14.97
N ARG A 30 9.04 -28.45 15.59
CA ARG A 30 9.10 -27.26 16.45
C ARG A 30 9.41 -26.00 15.65
N PHE A 31 8.84 -24.87 16.06
CA PHE A 31 9.10 -23.56 15.47
C PHE A 31 10.17 -22.80 16.28
N TYR A 32 11.24 -22.35 15.62
CA TYR A 32 12.23 -21.47 16.25
C TYR A 32 12.85 -20.53 15.19
N ALA A 33 12.27 -19.34 15.06
CA ALA A 33 12.79 -18.31 14.16
C ALA A 33 13.82 -17.43 14.87
N SER A 34 14.95 -17.20 14.22
CA SER A 34 15.92 -16.17 14.60
C SER A 34 15.32 -14.76 14.52
N PRO A 35 15.97 -13.76 15.13
CA PRO A 35 15.57 -12.36 14.99
C PRO A 35 15.50 -11.90 13.52
N GLN A 36 16.45 -12.31 12.67
CA GLN A 36 16.48 -11.97 11.25
C GLN A 36 15.31 -12.61 10.48
N GLU A 37 15.02 -13.88 10.74
CA GLU A 37 13.88 -14.57 10.12
C GLU A 37 12.54 -13.96 10.55
N SER A 38 12.42 -13.61 11.83
CA SER A 38 11.23 -12.91 12.37
C SER A 38 11.08 -11.51 11.77
N TYR A 39 12.18 -10.79 11.60
CA TYR A 39 12.20 -9.48 10.94
C TYR A 39 11.75 -9.59 9.49
N ALA A 40 12.37 -10.50 8.72
CA ALA A 40 12.03 -10.73 7.32
C ALA A 40 10.56 -11.10 7.16
N ALA A 41 10.06 -12.04 7.98
CA ALA A 41 8.64 -12.41 7.98
C ALA A 41 7.71 -11.21 8.15
N LYS A 42 7.99 -10.34 9.13
CA LYS A 42 7.23 -9.10 9.34
C LYS A 42 7.24 -8.17 8.13
N GLN A 43 8.38 -8.00 7.46
CA GLN A 43 8.45 -7.17 6.26
C GLN A 43 7.61 -7.79 5.14
N PHE A 44 7.74 -9.09 4.89
CA PHE A 44 6.99 -9.78 3.84
C PHE A 44 5.47 -9.76 4.12
N GLU A 45 5.03 -9.98 5.36
CA GLU A 45 3.61 -9.86 5.75
C GLU A 45 3.04 -8.48 5.39
N LYS A 46 3.73 -7.39 5.75
CA LYS A 46 3.31 -6.02 5.44
C LYS A 46 3.30 -5.75 3.93
N LEU A 47 4.26 -6.32 3.18
CA LEU A 47 4.31 -6.21 1.73
C LEU A 47 3.17 -6.98 1.06
N TYR A 48 2.83 -8.16 1.54
CA TYR A 48 1.66 -8.91 1.05
C TYR A 48 0.36 -8.14 1.30
N GLU A 49 0.21 -7.50 2.47
CA GLU A 49 -0.95 -6.64 2.75
C GLU A 49 -1.07 -5.46 1.78
N LEU A 50 0.06 -4.81 1.44
CA LEU A 50 0.11 -3.70 0.48
C LEU A 50 -0.15 -4.16 -0.95
N GLU A 51 0.45 -5.27 -1.35
CA GLU A 51 0.27 -5.86 -2.68
C GLU A 51 -1.17 -6.32 -2.91
N HIS A 52 -1.80 -6.88 -1.87
CA HIS A 52 -3.21 -7.22 -1.91
C HIS A 52 -4.10 -5.98 -2.15
N ASP A 53 -3.86 -4.88 -1.43
CA ASP A 53 -4.63 -3.65 -1.64
C ASP A 53 -4.38 -3.00 -3.01
N LEU A 54 -3.13 -2.99 -3.51
CA LEU A 54 -2.81 -2.55 -4.88
C LEU A 54 -3.54 -3.39 -5.93
N SER A 55 -3.59 -4.71 -5.74
CA SER A 55 -4.35 -5.60 -6.63
C SER A 55 -5.84 -5.26 -6.61
N ASN A 56 -6.39 -4.95 -5.43
CA ASN A 56 -7.78 -4.52 -5.28
C ASN A 56 -8.05 -3.17 -5.95
N LEU A 57 -7.15 -2.20 -5.86
CA LEU A 57 -7.27 -0.93 -6.61
C LEU A 57 -7.34 -1.20 -8.11
N LYS A 58 -6.40 -2.00 -8.63
CA LYS A 58 -6.37 -2.37 -10.05
C LYS A 58 -7.66 -3.07 -10.50
N ARG A 59 -8.20 -3.97 -9.67
CA ARG A 59 -9.47 -4.66 -9.96
C ARG A 59 -10.65 -3.70 -9.96
N ALA A 60 -10.72 -2.76 -9.01
CA ALA A 60 -11.76 -1.74 -8.96
C ALA A 60 -11.72 -0.86 -10.22
N THR A 61 -10.54 -0.39 -10.62
CA THR A 61 -10.40 0.39 -11.85
C THR A 61 -10.70 -0.41 -13.11
N GLY A 62 -10.30 -1.69 -13.15
CA GLY A 62 -10.67 -2.61 -14.23
C GLY A 62 -12.19 -2.73 -14.37
N PHE A 63 -12.88 -2.91 -13.24
CA PHE A 63 -14.35 -2.97 -13.23
C PHE A 63 -14.98 -1.67 -13.74
N ILE A 64 -14.51 -0.50 -13.30
CA ILE A 64 -15.04 0.79 -13.74
C ILE A 64 -14.85 0.99 -15.25
N ARG A 65 -13.70 0.57 -15.78
CA ARG A 65 -13.39 0.62 -17.22
C ARG A 65 -14.35 -0.23 -18.06
N ASP A 66 -14.73 -1.38 -17.52
CA ASP A 66 -15.57 -2.37 -18.21
C ASP A 66 -17.07 -2.14 -17.99
N LEU A 67 -17.45 -1.10 -17.21
CA LEU A 67 -18.85 -0.75 -16.99
C LEU A 67 -19.54 -0.39 -18.31
N ALA A 68 -20.70 -1.03 -18.56
CA ALA A 68 -21.54 -0.69 -19.69
C ALA A 68 -22.10 0.74 -19.51
N PRO A 69 -21.90 1.62 -20.50
CA PRO A 69 -22.15 3.05 -20.35
C PRO A 69 -23.64 3.46 -20.26
N ASP A 70 -24.56 2.58 -20.66
CA ASP A 70 -25.91 3.00 -21.05
C ASP A 70 -26.99 2.80 -19.96
N SER A 71 -26.60 2.57 -18.70
CA SER A 71 -27.57 2.37 -17.60
C SER A 71 -27.35 3.35 -16.46
N ALA A 72 -28.43 3.86 -15.89
CA ALA A 72 -28.40 4.65 -14.65
C ALA A 72 -27.73 3.87 -13.50
N GLU A 73 -27.77 2.52 -13.54
CA GLU A 73 -27.04 1.64 -12.63
C GLU A 73 -25.52 1.77 -12.75
N GLY A 74 -24.99 2.04 -13.94
CA GLY A 74 -23.54 2.21 -14.17
C GLY A 74 -22.93 3.34 -13.36
N TYR A 75 -23.71 4.40 -13.10
CA TYR A 75 -23.26 5.52 -12.26
C TYR A 75 -23.11 5.12 -10.79
N ASP A 76 -24.12 4.49 -10.21
CA ASP A 76 -24.09 4.08 -8.80
C ASP A 76 -23.00 3.03 -8.56
N ILE A 77 -22.81 2.12 -9.51
CA ILE A 77 -21.74 1.14 -9.46
C ILE A 77 -20.36 1.80 -9.57
N CYS A 78 -20.17 2.76 -10.49
CA CYS A 78 -18.93 3.53 -10.60
C CYS A 78 -18.59 4.24 -9.27
N ARG A 79 -19.59 4.91 -8.67
CA ARG A 79 -19.42 5.58 -7.38
C ARG A 79 -19.03 4.62 -6.27
N TYR A 80 -19.69 3.46 -6.19
CA TYR A 80 -19.36 2.44 -5.21
C TYR A 80 -17.91 1.96 -5.33
N HIS A 81 -17.44 1.71 -6.55
CA HIS A 81 -16.07 1.27 -6.79
C HIS A 81 -15.03 2.37 -6.54
N ASP A 82 -15.36 3.63 -6.83
CA ASP A 82 -14.53 4.78 -6.45
C ASP A 82 -14.48 4.95 -4.92
N GLU A 83 -15.59 4.77 -4.19
CA GLU A 83 -15.58 4.77 -2.70
C GLU A 83 -14.65 3.69 -2.16
N HIS A 84 -14.77 2.48 -2.72
CA HIS A 84 -13.89 1.39 -2.36
C HIS A 84 -12.42 1.70 -2.70
N PHE A 85 -12.14 2.32 -3.86
CA PHE A 85 -10.80 2.77 -4.23
C PHE A 85 -10.24 3.75 -3.19
N SER A 86 -11.01 4.79 -2.84
CA SER A 86 -10.64 5.79 -1.84
C SER A 86 -10.32 5.16 -0.47
N MET A 87 -11.16 4.25 0.02
CA MET A 87 -10.94 3.56 1.30
C MET A 87 -9.67 2.69 1.27
N ARG A 88 -9.45 1.96 0.17
CA ARG A 88 -8.26 1.12 0.01
C ARG A 88 -7.00 1.95 -0.12
N PHE A 89 -7.04 3.09 -0.80
CA PHE A 89 -5.90 3.97 -0.91
C PHE A 89 -5.50 4.55 0.45
N ALA A 90 -6.46 4.98 1.27
CA ALA A 90 -6.19 5.37 2.65
C ALA A 90 -5.54 4.22 3.46
N GLY A 91 -6.03 2.99 3.29
CA GLY A 91 -5.41 1.80 3.89
C GLY A 91 -3.98 1.53 3.43
N ILE A 92 -3.66 1.76 2.14
CA ILE A 92 -2.30 1.66 1.60
C ILE A 92 -1.38 2.69 2.25
N VAL A 93 -1.84 3.94 2.44
CA VAL A 93 -1.06 4.97 3.13
C VAL A 93 -0.71 4.50 4.54
N ASP A 94 -1.69 4.04 5.32
CA ASP A 94 -1.47 3.57 6.69
C ASP A 94 -0.51 2.38 6.74
N LYS A 95 -0.71 1.39 5.84
CA LYS A 95 0.16 0.21 5.75
C LYS A 95 1.58 0.55 5.31
N ALA A 96 1.78 1.55 4.45
CA ALA A 96 3.11 2.02 4.05
C ALA A 96 3.85 2.62 5.25
N HIS A 97 3.17 3.40 6.10
CA HIS A 97 3.77 3.89 7.34
C HIS A 97 4.10 2.75 8.31
N ARG A 98 3.21 1.76 8.45
CA ARG A 98 3.47 0.57 9.28
C ARG A 98 4.62 -0.28 8.77
N LEU A 99 4.77 -0.42 7.45
CA LEU A 99 5.93 -1.05 6.83
C LEU A 99 7.20 -0.33 7.26
N VAL A 100 7.28 0.98 7.05
CA VAL A 100 8.46 1.78 7.46
C VAL A 100 8.72 1.66 8.96
N GLY A 101 7.68 1.75 9.79
CA GLY A 101 7.80 1.59 11.23
C GLY A 101 8.38 0.22 11.62
N ALA A 102 7.93 -0.85 10.96
CA ALA A 102 8.48 -2.19 11.16
C ALA A 102 9.90 -2.32 10.62
N SER A 103 10.22 -1.71 9.47
CA SER A 103 11.55 -1.73 8.88
C SER A 103 12.58 -1.06 9.79
N LEU A 104 12.18 0.04 10.44
CA LEU A 104 12.99 0.81 11.37
C LEU A 104 12.91 0.30 12.84
N LEU A 105 12.28 -0.86 13.07
CA LEU A 105 12.12 -1.47 14.40
C LEU A 105 11.48 -0.53 15.44
N LEU A 106 10.58 0.35 14.99
CA LEU A 106 9.83 1.23 15.89
C LEU A 106 8.82 0.44 16.72
N LYS A 107 8.38 1.04 17.83
CA LYS A 107 7.38 0.45 18.72
C LYS A 107 6.04 0.28 17.99
N ALA A 108 5.60 -0.97 17.85
CA ALA A 108 4.40 -1.33 17.07
C ALA A 108 3.12 -0.64 17.58
N ASP A 109 2.94 -0.56 18.91
CA ASP A 109 1.80 0.12 19.53
C ASP A 109 1.72 1.61 19.15
N LYS A 110 2.86 2.25 18.91
CA LYS A 110 2.94 3.64 18.45
C LYS A 110 2.68 3.78 16.96
N CYS A 111 3.10 2.82 16.15
CA CYS A 111 2.86 2.82 14.70
C CYS A 111 1.41 2.48 14.34
N GLU A 112 0.73 1.67 15.14
CA GLU A 112 -0.64 1.21 14.87
C GLU A 112 -1.73 2.07 15.53
N GLY A 113 -1.36 2.86 16.53
CA GLY A 113 -2.26 3.76 17.26
C GLY A 113 -2.65 5.03 16.49
N SER A 114 -3.54 5.82 17.10
CA SER A 114 -3.92 7.13 16.58
C SER A 114 -2.69 8.04 16.49
N GLY A 115 -2.48 8.66 15.32
CA GLY A 115 -1.29 9.46 15.03
C GLY A 115 -0.05 8.64 14.66
N GLY A 116 -0.17 7.33 14.46
CA GLY A 116 0.94 6.45 14.10
C GLY A 116 1.70 6.88 12.84
N ASN A 117 1.00 7.36 11.81
CA ASN A 117 1.63 7.89 10.60
C ASN A 117 2.56 9.08 10.91
N ALA A 118 2.09 10.03 11.73
CA ALA A 118 2.89 11.18 12.13
C ALA A 118 4.08 10.78 13.02
N PHE A 119 3.91 9.78 13.88
CA PHE A 119 4.98 9.20 14.67
C PHE A 119 6.08 8.59 13.78
N VAL A 120 5.70 7.80 12.78
CA VAL A 120 6.63 7.19 11.83
C VAL A 120 7.37 8.25 11.00
N ILE A 121 6.65 9.24 10.46
CA ILE A 121 7.27 10.35 9.72
C ILE A 121 8.32 11.05 10.59
N ARG A 122 7.95 11.42 11.83
CA ARG A 122 8.88 12.10 12.74
C ARG A 122 10.11 11.25 13.06
N ALA A 123 9.93 9.95 13.29
CA ALA A 123 11.05 9.04 13.56
C ALA A 123 11.97 8.85 12.35
N ALA A 124 11.40 8.82 11.14
CA ALA A 124 12.18 8.68 9.91
C ALA A 124 12.89 9.99 9.51
N LYS A 125 12.35 11.17 9.84
CA LYS A 125 12.81 12.46 9.31
C LYS A 125 14.28 12.78 9.59
N ASP A 126 14.77 12.42 10.76
CA ASP A 126 16.12 12.80 11.21
C ASP A 126 17.22 11.91 10.61
N HIS A 127 16.93 10.63 10.37
CA HIS A 127 17.92 9.63 9.93
C HIS A 127 17.65 9.08 8.52
N TYR A 128 16.42 9.16 8.05
CA TYR A 128 15.93 8.65 6.77
C TYR A 128 14.99 9.67 6.09
N PRO A 129 15.45 10.91 5.82
CA PRO A 129 14.60 11.98 5.32
C PRO A 129 13.91 11.65 3.99
N GLU A 130 14.55 10.86 3.13
CA GLU A 130 13.96 10.41 1.87
C GLU A 130 12.78 9.45 2.09
N VAL A 131 12.87 8.55 3.08
CA VAL A 131 11.77 7.66 3.47
C VAL A 131 10.57 8.48 3.95
N ALA A 132 10.81 9.48 4.82
CA ALA A 132 9.78 10.40 5.27
C ALA A 132 9.13 11.15 4.09
N ALA A 133 9.94 11.66 3.15
CA ALA A 133 9.45 12.36 1.97
C ALA A 133 8.59 11.47 1.06
N HIS A 134 8.90 10.17 0.94
CA HIS A 134 8.08 9.23 0.16
C HIS A 134 6.72 8.96 0.84
N LEU A 135 6.69 8.81 2.16
CA LEU A 135 5.45 8.67 2.93
C LEU A 135 4.57 9.92 2.84
N GLU A 136 5.17 11.11 2.93
CA GLU A 136 4.48 12.38 2.76
C GLU A 136 3.90 12.54 1.34
N ARG A 137 4.65 12.15 0.30
CA ARG A 137 4.14 12.14 -1.09
C ARG A 137 2.94 11.22 -1.26
N LEU A 138 2.99 10.02 -0.69
CA LEU A 138 1.87 9.07 -0.75
C LEU A 138 0.63 9.62 -0.04
N THR A 139 0.82 10.25 1.13
CA THR A 139 -0.23 10.94 1.88
C THR A 139 -0.82 12.13 1.10
N ALA A 140 0.02 12.88 0.39
CA ALA A 140 -0.42 14.01 -0.43
C ALA A 140 -1.24 13.55 -1.64
N LEU A 141 -0.85 12.45 -2.30
CA LEU A 141 -1.64 11.85 -3.39
C LEU A 141 -3.03 11.45 -2.91
N GLU A 142 -3.11 10.81 -1.74
CA GLU A 142 -4.36 10.41 -1.09
C GLU A 142 -5.25 11.62 -0.76
N GLY A 143 -4.66 12.64 -0.13
CA GLY A 143 -5.36 13.88 0.19
C GLY A 143 -5.86 14.63 -1.04
N ASN A 144 -5.11 14.62 -2.14
CA ASN A 144 -5.52 15.24 -3.40
C ASN A 144 -6.69 14.48 -4.05
N HIS A 145 -6.64 13.15 -4.09
CA HIS A 145 -7.75 12.33 -4.58
C HIS A 145 -9.03 12.57 -3.77
N LYS A 146 -8.95 12.56 -2.42
CA LYS A 146 -10.08 12.91 -1.55
C LYS A 146 -10.68 14.29 -1.84
N LYS A 147 -9.84 15.30 -2.11
CA LYS A 147 -10.30 16.66 -2.42
C LYS A 147 -11.03 16.71 -3.76
N LEU A 148 -10.46 16.11 -4.81
CA LEU A 148 -11.07 16.05 -6.15
C LEU A 148 -12.43 15.37 -6.10
N ARG A 149 -12.51 14.22 -5.43
CA ARG A 149 -13.76 13.48 -5.22
C ARG A 149 -14.82 14.32 -4.51
N LYS A 150 -14.46 14.98 -3.40
CA LYS A 150 -15.40 15.85 -2.66
C LYS A 150 -15.95 16.97 -3.54
N ALA A 151 -15.10 17.57 -4.39
CA ALA A 151 -15.53 18.60 -5.33
C ALA A 151 -16.49 18.03 -6.39
N ALA A 152 -16.22 16.84 -6.93
CA ALA A 152 -17.09 16.16 -7.90
C ALA A 152 -18.47 15.79 -7.31
N VAL A 153 -18.54 15.33 -6.06
CA VAL A 153 -19.81 15.06 -5.37
C VAL A 153 -20.60 16.35 -5.14
N ALA A 154 -19.92 17.43 -4.75
CA ALA A 154 -20.56 18.72 -4.47
C ALA A 154 -21.17 19.39 -5.71
N SER A 155 -20.61 19.14 -6.90
CA SER A 155 -21.08 19.77 -8.14
C SER A 155 -22.40 19.20 -8.69
N LYS A 156 -22.94 18.11 -8.11
CA LYS A 156 -24.11 17.37 -8.64
C LYS A 156 -24.02 17.08 -10.15
N ALA A 157 -22.81 16.92 -10.68
CA ALA A 157 -22.64 16.57 -12.07
C ALA A 157 -23.24 15.17 -12.30
N SER A 158 -24.30 15.09 -13.10
CA SER A 158 -24.75 13.84 -13.68
C SER A 158 -23.62 13.33 -14.57
N MET A 159 -22.81 12.39 -14.07
CA MET A 159 -21.73 11.80 -14.87
C MET A 159 -22.34 11.14 -16.10
N GLN A 160 -21.90 11.60 -17.27
CA GLN A 160 -22.16 10.93 -18.53
C GLN A 160 -21.16 9.80 -18.74
N VAL A 161 -21.39 9.00 -19.77
CA VAL A 161 -20.50 7.92 -20.23
C VAL A 161 -19.05 8.35 -20.37
N ALA A 162 -18.82 9.53 -20.96
CA ALA A 162 -17.49 10.10 -21.12
C ALA A 162 -16.79 10.35 -19.76
N ASP A 163 -17.57 10.61 -18.70
CA ASP A 163 -17.06 10.86 -17.37
C ASP A 163 -16.63 9.55 -16.67
N ILE A 164 -17.30 8.42 -16.94
CA ILE A 164 -16.89 7.10 -16.41
C ILE A 164 -15.55 6.66 -17.02
N ALA A 165 -15.39 6.81 -18.34
CA ALA A 165 -14.13 6.48 -19.01
C ALA A 165 -12.97 7.39 -18.55
N LEU A 166 -13.25 8.68 -18.34
CA LEU A 166 -12.29 9.64 -17.79
C LEU A 166 -11.89 9.26 -16.36
N GLU A 167 -12.86 8.90 -15.52
CA GLU A 167 -12.62 8.46 -14.14
C GLU A 167 -11.77 7.18 -14.11
N ALA A 168 -12.09 6.19 -14.94
CA ALA A 168 -11.29 4.97 -15.05
C ALA A 168 -9.83 5.27 -15.43
N ALA A 169 -9.61 6.16 -16.41
CA ALA A 169 -8.27 6.57 -16.83
C ALA A 169 -7.51 7.29 -15.71
N TYR A 170 -8.19 8.19 -15.00
CA TYR A 170 -7.63 8.89 -13.84
C TYR A 170 -7.23 7.92 -12.71
N LEU A 171 -8.11 6.97 -12.36
CA LEU A 171 -7.82 5.97 -11.32
C LEU A 171 -6.70 5.01 -11.73
N ASP A 172 -6.56 4.69 -13.02
CA ASP A 172 -5.45 3.89 -13.55
C ASP A 172 -4.11 4.63 -13.42
N GLU A 173 -4.09 5.91 -13.78
CA GLU A 173 -2.92 6.77 -13.60
C GLU A 173 -2.56 6.91 -12.12
N LEU A 174 -3.56 7.11 -11.25
CA LEU A 174 -3.37 7.20 -9.82
C LEU A 174 -2.82 5.89 -9.24
N ASN A 175 -3.38 4.74 -9.62
CA ASN A 175 -2.87 3.43 -9.20
C ASN A 175 -1.39 3.24 -9.63
N SER A 176 -1.03 3.69 -10.83
CA SER A 176 0.36 3.65 -11.32
C SER A 176 1.28 4.54 -10.48
N LYS A 177 0.84 5.75 -10.11
CA LYS A 177 1.56 6.66 -9.21
C LYS A 177 1.75 6.07 -7.81
N ILE A 178 0.73 5.41 -7.26
CA ILE A 178 0.79 4.72 -5.96
C ILE A 178 1.83 3.60 -6.02
N ALA A 179 1.77 2.74 -7.04
CA ALA A 179 2.71 1.64 -7.21
C ALA A 179 4.16 2.14 -7.35
N ALA A 180 4.38 3.21 -8.13
CA ALA A 180 5.69 3.83 -8.29
C ALA A 180 6.21 4.44 -6.97
N ALA A 181 5.34 5.11 -6.21
CA ALA A 181 5.69 5.66 -4.91
C ALA A 181 6.09 4.57 -3.90
N LEU A 182 5.38 3.45 -3.88
CA LEU A 182 5.71 2.29 -3.04
C LEU A 182 7.02 1.63 -3.47
N ALA A 183 7.27 1.48 -4.77
CA ALA A 183 8.54 0.95 -5.27
C ALA A 183 9.73 1.85 -4.87
N ALA A 184 9.58 3.17 -5.00
CA ALA A 184 10.59 4.13 -4.55
C ALA A 184 10.82 4.08 -3.03
N LEU A 185 9.75 3.91 -2.26
CA LEU A 185 9.85 3.69 -0.81
C LEU A 185 10.68 2.42 -0.49
N LEU A 186 10.48 1.32 -1.22
CA LEU A 186 11.29 0.11 -1.03
C LEU A 186 12.75 0.33 -1.39
N LEU A 187 13.04 1.07 -2.47
CA LEU A 187 14.42 1.41 -2.82
C LEU A 187 15.11 2.21 -1.73
N THR A 188 14.42 3.17 -1.10
CA THR A 188 15.00 3.97 -0.01
C THR A 188 15.15 3.19 1.30
N LEU A 189 14.35 2.15 1.52
CA LEU A 189 14.52 1.22 2.64
C LEU A 189 15.59 0.15 2.40
N LYS A 190 16.06 -0.03 1.16
CA LYS A 190 17.07 -1.05 0.82
C LYS A 190 18.29 -1.02 1.75
N PRO A 191 18.92 0.13 2.06
CA PRO A 191 20.08 0.15 2.95
C PRO A 191 19.75 -0.32 4.37
N VAL A 192 18.52 -0.11 4.86
CA VAL A 192 18.07 -0.61 6.17
C VAL A 192 18.00 -2.13 6.16
N TYR A 193 17.48 -2.71 5.07
CA TYR A 193 17.38 -4.16 4.93
C TYR A 193 18.73 -4.85 4.77
N GLU A 194 19.77 -4.14 4.33
CA GLU A 194 21.14 -4.67 4.19
C GLU A 194 21.92 -4.69 5.52
N LEU A 195 21.37 -4.09 6.59
CA LEU A 195 21.96 -4.12 7.94
C LEU A 195 21.55 -5.35 8.77
N ILE A 196 20.59 -6.15 8.28
CA ILE A 196 20.00 -7.33 8.95
C ILE A 196 20.79 -8.58 8.56
#